data_AF-A0A0R0J041-F1
#
_entry.id   AF-A0A0R0J041-F1
#
_cell.length_a   1.000
_cell.length_b   1.000
_cell.length_c   1.000
_cell.angle_alpha   90.00
_cell.angle_beta   90.00
_cell.angle_gamma   90.00
#
_symmetry.space_group_name_H-M   'P 1'
#
loop_
_entity.id
_entity.type
_entity.pdbx_description
1 polymer ?
#
loop_
_entity_poly.entity_id
_entity_poly.type
_entity_poly.pdbx_seq_one_letter_code
_entity_poly.pdbx_strand_id
1 'polypeptide(L)'
;MFSNSFKPHQLTLNSFEKGGDGGGPSECDNQYHSDDTPVIALSTGWFKNRSRCLHNITISANGKRVVAMVVDECDSTIGCDEDHDYQPPCSNNIVDASKAVWGALGVPHNQWGGLEITWSDA
;
A
#
# COMPACT_ATOMS: atom_id res chain seq x y z
N MET A 1 -19.17 26.00 5.59
CA MET A 1 -18.94 25.29 4.30
C MET A 1 -18.23 23.99 4.65
N PHE A 2 -18.90 22.84 4.55
CA PHE A 2 -18.17 21.57 4.57
C PHE A 2 -17.52 21.45 3.19
N SER A 3 -16.21 21.73 3.13
CA SER A 3 -15.41 21.34 1.98
C SER A 3 -15.42 19.82 1.95
N ASN A 4 -16.05 19.21 0.96
CA ASN A 4 -15.73 17.84 0.59
C ASN A 4 -14.31 17.89 0.00
N SER A 5 -13.31 17.92 0.88
CA SER A 5 -11.92 17.78 0.48
C SER A 5 -11.77 16.37 -0.08
N PHE A 6 -11.58 16.26 -1.39
CA PHE A 6 -11.09 15.04 -2.01
C PHE A 6 -9.76 14.72 -1.33
N LYS A 7 -9.74 13.68 -0.48
CA LYS A 7 -8.50 13.27 0.17
C LYS A 7 -7.60 12.64 -0.91
N PRO A 8 -6.40 13.17 -1.15
CA PRO A 8 -5.50 12.59 -2.14
C PRO A 8 -5.13 11.17 -1.73
N HIS A 9 -4.90 10.29 -2.72
CA HIS A 9 -4.39 8.95 -2.45
C HIS A 9 -3.00 9.07 -1.84
N GLN A 10 -2.72 8.30 -0.80
CA GLN A 10 -1.46 8.35 -0.07
C GLN A 10 -0.68 7.06 -0.32
N LEU A 11 0.62 7.20 -0.55
CA LEU A 11 1.58 6.11 -0.53
C LEU A 11 2.22 6.04 0.86
N THR A 12 2.20 4.87 1.47
CA THR A 12 2.91 4.54 2.71
C THR A 12 3.98 3.48 2.44
N LEU A 13 4.89 3.31 3.39
CA LEU A 13 5.98 2.35 3.30
C LEU A 13 5.62 1.14 4.17
N ASN A 14 5.69 -0.06 3.60
CA ASN A 14 5.50 -1.31 4.30
C ASN A 14 6.50 -2.35 3.83
N SER A 15 6.95 -3.19 4.75
CA SER A 15 7.74 -4.38 4.48
C SER A 15 6.84 -5.60 4.37
N PHE A 16 6.95 -6.29 3.25
CA PHE A 16 6.22 -7.54 2.97
C PHE A 16 7.10 -8.77 3.25
N GLU A 17 8.31 -8.56 3.76
CA GLU A 17 9.25 -9.60 4.11
C GLU A 17 8.87 -10.28 5.43
N LYS A 18 9.31 -11.52 5.60
CA LYS A 18 9.14 -12.23 6.86
C LYS A 18 9.89 -11.50 7.98
N GLY A 19 9.15 -11.09 9.00
CA GLY A 19 9.70 -10.30 10.12
C GLY A 19 9.76 -8.80 9.84
N GLY A 20 9.17 -8.33 8.74
CA GLY A 20 8.83 -6.93 8.50
C GLY A 20 7.64 -6.46 9.33
N ASP A 21 7.20 -5.23 9.08
CA ASP A 21 6.07 -4.58 9.74
C ASP A 21 4.69 -4.90 9.15
N GLY A 22 4.63 -5.57 7.99
CA GLY A 22 3.37 -6.06 7.40
C GLY A 22 2.71 -7.24 8.14
N GLY A 23 3.30 -7.72 9.23
CA GLY A 23 2.77 -8.82 10.03
C GLY A 23 2.91 -10.19 9.35
N GLY A 24 1.79 -10.76 8.92
CA GLY A 24 1.70 -12.11 8.36
C GLY A 24 2.05 -12.20 6.86
N PRO A 25 1.92 -13.40 6.25
CA PRO A 25 1.96 -13.55 4.80
C PRO A 25 0.80 -12.80 4.13
N SER A 26 1.03 -12.27 2.92
CA SER A 26 0.05 -11.42 2.24
C SER A 26 -1.21 -12.15 1.81
N GLU A 27 -2.36 -11.46 1.88
CA GLU A 27 -3.68 -12.04 1.78
C GLU A 27 -3.97 -12.73 0.44
N CYS A 28 -3.40 -12.23 -0.66
CA CYS A 28 -3.72 -12.72 -2.00
C CYS A 28 -3.16 -14.11 -2.28
N ASP A 29 -1.99 -14.46 -1.74
CA ASP A 29 -1.28 -15.69 -2.08
C ASP A 29 -0.68 -16.43 -0.87
N ASN A 30 -0.86 -15.91 0.34
CA ASN A 30 -0.35 -16.48 1.60
C ASN A 30 1.18 -16.63 1.57
N GLN A 31 1.89 -15.67 0.97
CA GLN A 31 3.35 -15.61 0.88
C GLN A 31 3.90 -14.30 1.42
N TYR A 32 5.14 -14.34 1.89
CA TYR A 32 5.95 -13.14 2.08
C TYR A 32 6.56 -12.73 0.73
N HIS A 33 6.70 -11.43 0.49
CA HIS A 33 7.28 -10.89 -0.73
C HIS A 33 8.56 -10.13 -0.37
N SER A 34 9.59 -10.20 -1.23
CA SER A 34 10.78 -9.40 -0.98
C SER A 34 10.47 -7.91 -1.18
N ASP A 35 11.03 -7.07 -0.31
CA ASP A 35 10.85 -5.62 -0.41
C ASP A 35 11.50 -5.05 -1.67
N ASP A 36 12.43 -5.79 -2.27
CA ASP A 36 13.03 -5.49 -3.58
C ASP A 36 12.10 -5.80 -4.77
N THR A 37 10.90 -6.34 -4.53
CA THR A 37 9.85 -6.56 -5.53
C THR A 37 8.82 -5.41 -5.45
N PRO A 38 8.37 -4.82 -6.58
CA PRO A 38 7.36 -3.77 -6.57
C PRO A 38 5.97 -4.36 -6.28
N VAL A 39 5.66 -4.55 -5.00
CA VAL A 39 4.40 -5.05 -4.48
C VAL A 39 3.74 -4.02 -3.57
N ILE A 40 2.42 -4.12 -3.44
CA ILE A 40 1.62 -3.21 -2.64
C ILE A 40 0.43 -3.89 -1.95
N ALA A 41 -0.06 -3.26 -0.89
CA ALA A 41 -1.38 -3.45 -0.32
C ALA A 41 -2.32 -2.30 -0.73
N LEU A 42 -3.62 -2.57 -0.85
CA LEU A 42 -4.64 -1.55 -1.10
C LEU A 42 -5.60 -1.46 0.08
N SER A 43 -6.05 -0.26 0.44
CA SER A 43 -7.17 -0.10 1.39
C SER A 43 -8.36 -0.97 1.00
N THR A 44 -9.09 -1.54 1.98
CA THR A 44 -10.22 -2.48 1.80
C THR A 44 -11.13 -2.17 0.61
N GLY A 45 -11.59 -0.91 0.49
CA GLY A 45 -12.49 -0.51 -0.59
C GLY A 45 -11.89 -0.64 -1.99
N TRP A 46 -10.57 -0.41 -2.13
CA TRP A 46 -9.83 -0.58 -3.37
C TRP A 46 -9.35 -2.01 -3.58
N PHE A 47 -8.98 -2.73 -2.52
CA PHE A 47 -8.71 -4.15 -2.56
C PHE A 47 -9.91 -4.94 -3.12
N LYS A 48 -11.12 -4.47 -2.79
CA LYS A 48 -12.39 -4.85 -3.41
C LYS A 48 -12.61 -6.36 -3.32
N ASN A 49 -12.59 -6.89 -2.09
CA ASN A 49 -12.80 -8.30 -1.79
C ASN A 49 -11.95 -9.21 -2.70
N ARG A 50 -10.63 -8.97 -2.69
CA ARG A 50 -9.62 -9.71 -3.47
C ARG A 50 -9.75 -9.60 -4.99
N SER A 51 -10.65 -8.79 -5.54
CA SER A 51 -10.82 -8.73 -7.01
C SER A 51 -9.62 -8.15 -7.75
N ARG A 52 -8.71 -7.48 -7.04
CA ARG A 52 -7.45 -6.96 -7.58
C ARG A 52 -6.23 -7.81 -7.23
N CYS A 53 -6.41 -8.91 -6.50
CA CYS A 53 -5.29 -9.76 -6.12
C CYS A 53 -4.47 -10.21 -7.33
N LEU A 54 -3.16 -10.05 -7.23
CA LEU A 54 -2.18 -10.42 -8.25
C LEU A 54 -2.36 -9.69 -9.59
N HIS A 55 -3.18 -8.63 -9.61
CA HIS A 55 -3.25 -7.69 -10.71
C HIS A 55 -2.30 -6.53 -10.48
N ASN A 56 -1.85 -5.92 -11.58
CA ASN A 56 -0.96 -4.79 -11.55
C ASN A 56 -1.74 -3.46 -11.54
N ILE A 57 -1.18 -2.48 -10.85
CA ILE A 57 -1.57 -1.08 -10.97
C ILE A 57 -0.37 -0.25 -11.40
N THR A 58 -0.64 0.91 -11.99
CA THR A 58 0.38 1.93 -12.27
C THR A 58 0.27 3.04 -11.23
N ILE A 59 1.32 3.24 -10.44
CA ILE A 59 1.44 4.32 -9.45
C ILE A 59 2.24 5.46 -10.09
N SER A 60 1.77 6.69 -9.94
CA SER A 60 2.43 7.90 -10.44
C SER A 60 2.67 8.89 -9.31
N ALA A 61 3.94 9.31 -9.17
CA ALA A 61 4.38 10.31 -8.21
C ALA A 61 5.72 10.91 -8.66
N ASN A 62 6.06 12.11 -8.20
CA ASN A 62 7.38 12.71 -8.42
C ASN A 62 7.84 12.71 -9.91
N GLY A 63 6.90 12.90 -10.84
CA GLY A 63 7.16 12.87 -12.28
C GLY A 63 7.54 11.48 -12.85
N LYS A 64 7.47 10.42 -12.04
CA LYS A 64 7.77 9.04 -12.42
C LYS A 64 6.53 8.15 -12.30
N ARG A 65 6.65 6.96 -12.88
CA ARG A 65 5.64 5.89 -12.80
C ARG A 65 6.29 4.57 -12.49
N VAL A 66 5.59 3.70 -11.77
CA VAL A 66 5.98 2.32 -11.49
C VAL A 66 4.77 1.42 -11.59
N VAL A 67 4.96 0.23 -12.16
CA VAL A 67 3.97 -0.84 -12.15
C VAL A 67 4.24 -1.71 -10.92
N ALA A 68 3.22 -1.93 -10.10
CA ALA A 68 3.32 -2.75 -8.90
C ALA A 68 2.16 -3.74 -8.81
N MET A 69 2.43 -4.91 -8.23
CA MET A 69 1.44 -5.97 -8.06
C MET A 69 0.71 -5.83 -6.72
N VAL A 70 -0.61 -5.96 -6.73
CA VAL A 70 -1.42 -6.02 -5.51
C VAL A 70 -1.27 -7.40 -4.89
N VAL A 71 -0.72 -7.45 -3.68
CA VAL A 71 -0.51 -8.70 -2.93
C VAL A 71 -1.33 -8.77 -1.65
N ASP A 72 -1.78 -7.62 -1.13
CA ASP A 72 -2.39 -7.56 0.20
C ASP A 72 -3.50 -6.53 0.36
N GLU A 73 -4.20 -6.63 1.49
CA GLU A 73 -5.15 -5.65 1.97
C GLU A 73 -4.50 -4.76 3.06
N CYS A 74 -4.70 -3.45 2.96
CA CYS A 74 -4.50 -2.54 4.09
C CYS A 74 -5.85 -2.38 4.80
N ASP A 75 -6.10 -3.16 5.85
CA ASP A 75 -7.43 -3.31 6.44
C ASP A 75 -7.91 -1.99 7.07
N SER A 76 -8.99 -1.45 6.50
CA SER A 76 -9.60 -0.18 6.92
C SER A 76 -10.84 -0.34 7.79
N THR A 77 -11.08 -1.56 8.29
CA THR A 77 -12.28 -1.95 9.02
C THR A 77 -12.01 -2.38 10.45
N ILE A 78 -10.87 -3.03 10.71
CA ILE A 78 -10.46 -3.52 12.03
C ILE A 78 -9.02 -3.10 12.34
N GLY A 79 -8.72 -3.06 13.64
CA GLY A 79 -7.48 -2.60 14.24
C GLY A 79 -7.69 -2.36 15.74
N CYS A 80 -6.68 -1.83 16.42
CA CYS A 80 -6.69 -1.54 17.86
C CYS A 80 -6.87 -2.79 18.75
N ASP A 81 -6.47 -3.97 18.26
CA ASP A 81 -6.48 -5.23 18.99
C ASP A 81 -5.10 -5.91 18.93
N GLU A 82 -4.96 -7.05 19.60
CA GLU A 82 -3.69 -7.79 19.69
C GLU A 82 -3.23 -8.30 18.32
N ASP A 83 -4.15 -8.69 17.44
CA ASP A 83 -3.83 -9.24 16.12
C ASP A 83 -3.26 -8.18 15.17
N HIS A 84 -3.58 -6.90 15.39
CA HIS A 84 -3.10 -5.76 14.60
C HIS A 84 -2.05 -4.91 15.36
N ASP A 85 -1.33 -5.49 16.33
CA ASP A 85 -0.32 -4.78 17.16
C ASP A 85 -0.84 -3.48 17.82
N TYR A 86 -2.15 -3.43 18.09
CA TYR A 86 -2.88 -2.25 18.56
C TYR A 86 -2.78 -1.03 17.64
N GLN A 87 -2.39 -1.22 16.38
CA GLN A 87 -2.40 -0.19 15.35
C GLN A 87 -3.85 0.12 14.92
N PRO A 88 -4.19 1.38 14.64
CA PRO A 88 -5.53 1.71 14.16
C PRO A 88 -5.78 1.11 12.76
N PRO A 89 -7.06 0.95 12.37
CA PRO A 89 -7.41 0.59 11.00
C PRO A 89 -6.75 1.53 9.98
N CYS A 90 -6.33 0.95 8.86
CA CYS A 90 -5.76 1.66 7.73
C CYS A 90 -6.73 2.74 7.21
N SER A 91 -6.20 3.87 6.75
CA SER A 91 -7.04 4.86 6.07
C SER A 91 -7.56 4.32 4.74
N ASN A 92 -8.73 4.76 4.31
CA ASN A 92 -9.43 4.24 3.13
C ASN A 92 -8.88 4.73 1.77
N ASN A 93 -7.73 5.41 1.78
CA ASN A 93 -7.12 6.06 0.62
C ASN A 93 -5.61 5.74 0.51
N ILE A 94 -5.20 4.58 0.97
CA ILE A 94 -3.80 4.14 1.12
C ILE A 94 -3.45 3.12 0.03
N VAL A 95 -2.29 3.35 -0.58
CA VAL A 95 -1.50 2.34 -1.28
C VAL A 95 -0.27 2.09 -0.42
N ASP A 96 -0.18 0.92 0.20
CA ASP A 96 0.92 0.61 1.11
C ASP A 96 1.99 -0.18 0.38
N ALA A 97 3.23 0.31 0.34
CA ALA A 97 4.14 -0.08 -0.73
C ALA A 97 5.53 -0.49 -0.26
N SER A 98 6.10 -1.47 -0.95
CA SER A 98 7.47 -1.93 -0.72
C SER A 98 8.51 -0.86 -1.04
N LYS A 99 9.71 -0.99 -0.46
CA LYS A 99 10.84 -0.09 -0.76
C LYS A 99 11.18 -0.02 -2.25
N ALA A 100 10.93 -1.07 -3.03
CA ALA A 100 11.13 -1.06 -4.48
C ALA A 100 10.22 -0.06 -5.21
N VAL A 101 8.96 0.07 -4.80
CA VAL A 101 8.02 1.05 -5.35
C VAL A 101 8.52 2.47 -5.07
N TRP A 102 8.90 2.74 -3.82
CA TRP A 102 9.45 4.03 -3.41
C TRP A 102 10.73 4.39 -4.17
N GLY A 103 11.65 3.44 -4.32
CA GLY A 103 12.88 3.60 -5.10
C GLY A 103 12.61 3.90 -6.57
N ALA A 104 11.65 3.20 -7.19
CA ALA A 104 11.28 3.42 -8.59
C ALA A 104 10.66 4.81 -8.84
N LEU A 105 9.89 5.33 -7.88
CA LEU A 105 9.37 6.69 -7.91
C LEU A 105 10.45 7.76 -7.69
N GLY A 106 11.68 7.36 -7.37
CA GLY A 106 12.83 8.26 -7.25
C GLY A 106 12.67 9.30 -6.14
N VAL A 107 11.89 8.98 -5.12
CA VAL A 107 11.65 9.85 -3.97
C VAL A 107 12.87 9.76 -3.05
N PRO A 108 13.45 10.89 -2.62
CA PRO A 108 14.54 10.89 -1.65
C PRO A 108 14.16 10.13 -0.37
N HIS A 109 15.08 9.31 0.15
CA HIS A 109 14.78 8.41 1.28
C HIS A 109 14.29 9.14 2.54
N ASN A 110 14.73 10.38 2.76
CA ASN A 110 14.27 11.22 3.88
C ASN A 110 12.83 11.74 3.74
N GLN A 111 12.15 11.45 2.62
CA GLN A 111 10.75 11.78 2.37
C GLN A 111 9.86 10.53 2.33
N TRP A 112 10.41 9.35 2.66
CA TRP A 112 9.64 8.12 2.69
C TRP A 112 8.74 8.08 3.93
N GLY A 113 7.56 7.47 3.79
CA GLY A 113 6.56 7.32 4.85
C GLY A 113 5.25 8.05 4.59
N GLY A 114 5.21 9.00 3.65
CA GLY A 114 3.97 9.62 3.20
C GLY A 114 4.15 10.44 1.93
N LEU A 115 3.44 10.09 0.86
CA LEU A 115 3.50 10.80 -0.41
C LEU A 115 2.13 10.80 -1.10
N GLU A 116 1.72 11.96 -1.62
CA GLU A 116 0.54 12.04 -2.48
C GLU A 116 0.82 11.39 -3.84
N ILE A 117 -0.06 10.50 -4.27
CA ILE A 117 0.07 9.76 -5.52
C ILE A 117 -1.22 9.80 -6.33
N THR A 118 -1.11 9.38 -7.59
CA THR A 118 -2.25 8.84 -8.34
C THR A 118 -1.96 7.41 -8.73
N TRP A 119 -3.02 6.62 -8.93
CA TRP A 119 -2.87 5.27 -9.45
C TRP A 119 -4.06 4.88 -10.34
N SER A 120 -3.84 3.91 -11.21
CA SER A 120 -4.87 3.28 -12.02
C SER A 120 -4.60 1.80 -12.16
N ASP A 121 -5.64 1.00 -12.41
CA ASP A 121 -5.46 -0.37 -12.91
C ASP A 121 -4.55 -0.30 -14.17
N ALA A 122 -3.59 -1.22 -14.26
CA ALA A 122 -2.58 -1.23 -15.34
C ALA A 122 -3.12 -1.79 -16.66
#